data_AF-A0A075WF28-F1
#
_entry.id   AF-A0A075WF28-F1
#
_cell.length_a   1.000
_cell.length_b   1.000
_cell.length_c   1.000
_cell.angle_alpha   90.00
_cell.angle_beta   90.00
_cell.angle_gamma   90.00
#
_symmetry.space_group_name_H-M   'P 1'
#
loop_
_entity.id
_entity.type
_entity.pdbx_description
1 polymer ?
#
loop_
_entity_poly.entity_id
_entity_poly.type
_entity_poly.pdbx_seq_one_letter_code
_entity_poly.pdbx_strand_id
1 'polypeptide(L)'
;MKVFVYLLDVFIPLNISSEEVMNSFEKDNLKPFELVKDVVKRELGEIKEVRFYNSYAESNGFLIEYLVDFRSGQASVKIICAKDPRKAFIDYYKAEKERTDN
;
A
#
# COMPACT_ATOMS: atom_id res chain seq x y z
N MET A 1 -7.19 4.61 12.79
CA MET A 1 -6.00 5.09 12.06
C MET A 1 -6.48 5.76 10.79
N LYS A 2 -5.66 6.57 10.11
CA LYS A 2 -6.01 7.09 8.79
C LYS A 2 -5.44 6.16 7.72
N VAL A 3 -6.11 6.08 6.58
CA VAL A 3 -5.70 5.26 5.45
C VAL A 3 -5.21 6.15 4.32
N PHE A 4 -4.07 5.79 3.73
CA PHE A 4 -3.47 6.49 2.62
C PHE A 4 -3.05 5.51 1.53
N VAL A 5 -3.09 5.94 0.29
CA VAL A 5 -2.29 5.37 -0.79
C VAL A 5 -1.02 6.19 -0.91
N TYR A 6 0.14 5.56 -0.93
CA TYR A 6 1.37 6.17 -1.40
C TYR A 6 1.67 5.67 -2.81
N LEU A 7 1.74 6.61 -3.75
CA LEU A 7 1.97 6.35 -5.17
C LEU A 7 2.65 7.58 -5.79
N LEU A 8 3.69 7.35 -6.61
CA LEU A 8 4.44 8.42 -7.30
C LEU A 8 4.89 9.54 -6.34
N ASP A 9 5.39 9.15 -5.16
CA ASP A 9 5.84 10.05 -4.08
C ASP A 9 4.76 10.95 -3.45
N VAL A 10 3.48 10.62 -3.66
CA VAL A 10 2.34 11.34 -3.10
C VAL A 10 1.57 10.46 -2.11
N PHE A 11 1.26 11.02 -0.95
CA PHE A 11 0.30 10.44 0.00
C PHE A 11 -1.12 10.92 -0.32
N ILE A 12 -1.97 10.02 -0.80
CA ILE A 12 -3.37 10.27 -1.13
C ILE A 12 -4.25 9.75 0.02
N PRO A 13 -4.90 10.63 0.81
CA PRO A 13 -5.78 10.17 1.89
C PRO A 13 -7.03 9.50 1.34
N LEU A 14 -7.47 8.42 1.98
CA LEU A 14 -8.70 7.71 1.65
C LEU A 14 -9.75 7.86 2.73
N ASN A 15 -11.01 7.88 2.31
CA ASN A 15 -12.17 7.84 3.21
C ASN A 15 -12.64 6.39 3.43
N ILE A 16 -11.73 5.52 3.88
CA ILE A 16 -12.01 4.14 4.26
C ILE A 16 -11.41 3.87 5.64
N SER A 17 -11.91 2.85 6.32
CA SER A 17 -11.40 2.50 7.65
C SER A 17 -10.19 1.56 7.56
N SER A 18 -9.29 1.61 8.54
CA SER A 18 -8.19 0.64 8.64
C SER A 18 -8.69 -0.78 8.89
N GLU A 19 -9.85 -0.94 9.53
CA GLU A 19 -10.50 -2.22 9.76
C GLU A 19 -10.99 -2.84 8.44
N GLU A 20 -11.60 -2.05 7.57
CA GLU A 20 -12.02 -2.50 6.24
C GLU A 20 -10.85 -3.00 5.40
N VAL A 21 -9.72 -2.29 5.43
CA VAL A 21 -8.48 -2.73 4.76
C VAL A 21 -7.98 -4.05 5.35
N MET A 22 -7.93 -4.18 6.68
CA MET A 22 -7.48 -5.41 7.34
C MET A 22 -8.39 -6.61 7.04
N ASN A 23 -9.71 -6.43 7.21
CA ASN A 23 -10.71 -7.46 6.91
C ASN A 23 -10.68 -7.90 5.45
N SER A 24 -10.28 -7.02 4.53
CA SER A 24 -10.06 -7.38 3.13
C SER A 24 -8.80 -8.20 2.94
N PHE A 25 -7.69 -7.83 3.59
CA PHE A 25 -6.40 -8.53 3.51
C PHE A 25 -6.46 -9.95 4.09
N GLU A 26 -7.21 -10.14 5.18
CA GLU A 26 -7.44 -11.45 5.80
C GLU A 26 -8.19 -12.43 4.87
N LYS A 27 -9.02 -11.91 3.97
CA LYS A 27 -9.74 -12.74 2.98
C LYS A 27 -8.82 -13.17 1.85
N ASP A 28 -8.02 -12.24 1.33
CA ASP A 28 -7.10 -12.45 0.22
C ASP A 28 -6.15 -11.24 0.10
N ASN A 29 -4.87 -11.49 -0.18
CA ASN A 29 -3.84 -10.46 -0.15
C ASN A 29 -4.00 -9.38 -1.24
N LEU A 30 -4.77 -9.63 -2.31
CA LEU A 30 -5.08 -8.67 -3.38
C LEU A 30 -6.36 -7.88 -3.11
N LYS A 31 -7.23 -8.32 -2.19
CA LYS A 31 -8.50 -7.62 -1.90
C LYS A 31 -8.35 -6.17 -1.43
N PRO A 32 -7.34 -5.79 -0.62
CA PRO A 32 -7.15 -4.38 -0.28
C PRO A 32 -6.86 -3.51 -1.50
N PHE A 33 -6.21 -4.05 -2.54
CA PHE A 33 -5.96 -3.31 -3.76
C PHE A 33 -7.26 -2.91 -4.46
N GLU A 34 -8.28 -3.79 -4.45
CA GLU A 34 -9.58 -3.48 -5.07
C GLU A 34 -10.27 -2.28 -4.39
N LEU A 35 -10.04 -2.03 -3.09
CA LEU A 35 -10.56 -0.83 -2.39
C LEU A 35 -9.96 0.48 -2.90
N VAL A 36 -8.75 0.43 -3.48
CA VAL A 36 -7.99 1.61 -3.90
C VAL A 36 -7.79 1.69 -5.41
N LYS A 37 -8.27 0.68 -6.14
CA LYS A 37 -8.05 0.49 -7.58
C LYS A 37 -8.44 1.70 -8.41
N ASP A 38 -9.55 2.35 -8.08
CA ASP A 38 -10.01 3.53 -8.83
C ASP A 38 -9.09 4.74 -8.64
N VAL A 39 -8.51 4.89 -7.45
CA VAL A 39 -7.49 5.92 -7.18
C VAL A 39 -6.23 5.61 -7.99
N VAL A 40 -5.76 4.36 -7.96
CA VAL A 40 -4.57 3.95 -8.71
C VAL A 40 -4.76 4.08 -10.23
N LYS A 41 -5.95 3.71 -10.76
CA LYS A 41 -6.29 3.87 -12.18
C LYS A 41 -6.35 5.33 -12.61
N ARG A 42 -6.78 6.23 -11.72
CA ARG A 42 -6.80 7.67 -12.03
C ARG A 42 -5.38 8.21 -12.27
N GLU A 43 -4.42 7.75 -11.48
CA GLU A 43 -3.03 8.21 -11.55
C GLU A 43 -2.21 7.47 -12.63
N LEU A 44 -2.38 6.16 -12.77
CA LEU A 44 -1.57 5.32 -13.69
C LEU A 44 -2.26 4.97 -15.02
N GLY A 45 -3.57 5.19 -15.12
CA GLY A 45 -4.38 4.77 -16.25
C GLY A 45 -4.71 3.27 -16.23
N GLU A 46 -4.54 2.62 -17.38
CA GLU A 46 -4.86 1.20 -17.54
C GLU A 46 -3.89 0.29 -16.77
N ILE A 47 -4.43 -0.45 -15.80
CA ILE A 47 -3.73 -1.48 -15.03
C ILE A 47 -3.77 -2.80 -15.80
N LYS A 48 -2.59 -3.41 -16.00
CA LYS A 48 -2.43 -4.70 -16.67
C LYS A 48 -2.35 -5.85 -15.68
N GLU A 49 -1.54 -5.70 -14.63
CA GLU A 49 -1.31 -6.73 -13.62
C GLU A 49 -1.07 -6.09 -12.26
N VAL A 50 -1.45 -6.79 -11.19
CA VAL A 50 -1.21 -6.40 -9.80
C VAL A 50 -0.66 -7.60 -9.07
N ARG A 51 0.49 -7.43 -8.41
CA ARG A 51 1.09 -8.45 -7.55
C ARG A 51 1.25 -7.92 -6.15
N PHE A 52 0.85 -8.72 -5.16
CA PHE A 52 1.26 -8.50 -3.78
C PHE A 52 2.79 -8.61 -3.70
N TYR A 53 3.43 -7.62 -3.11
CA TYR A 53 4.88 -7.58 -2.96
C TYR A 53 5.30 -7.88 -1.52
N ASN A 54 4.78 -7.10 -0.57
CA ASN A 54 5.15 -7.23 0.83
C ASN A 54 4.08 -6.64 1.75
N SER A 55 4.15 -6.98 3.03
CA SER A 55 3.38 -6.32 4.07
C SER A 55 4.19 -6.15 5.34
N TYR A 56 3.82 -5.14 6.12
CA TYR A 56 4.44 -4.81 7.39
C TYR A 56 3.37 -4.37 8.37
N ALA A 57 3.43 -4.89 9.59
CA ALA A 57 2.49 -4.55 10.65
C ALA A 57 3.24 -4.40 11.96
N GLU A 58 2.98 -3.29 12.64
CA GLU A 58 3.53 -2.95 13.95
C GLU A 58 2.46 -2.28 14.82
N SER A 59 2.80 -2.07 16.10
CA SER A 59 1.90 -1.42 17.06
C SER A 59 1.35 -0.05 16.61
N ASN A 60 2.03 0.66 15.69
CA ASN A 60 1.68 2.00 15.24
C ASN A 60 0.93 2.05 13.89
N GLY A 61 0.77 0.92 13.20
CA GLY A 61 0.11 0.85 11.90
C GLY A 61 0.51 -0.37 11.07
N PHE A 62 -0.03 -0.44 9.85
CA PHE A 62 0.36 -1.45 8.88
C PHE A 62 0.46 -0.87 7.47
N LEU A 63 1.26 -1.52 6.64
CA LEU A 63 1.53 -1.18 5.26
C LEU A 63 1.40 -2.43 4.40
N ILE A 64 0.78 -2.29 3.24
CA ILE A 64 0.68 -3.34 2.23
C ILE A 64 1.24 -2.76 0.93
N GLU A 65 2.21 -3.43 0.32
CA GLU A 65 2.86 -3.01 -0.91
C GLU A 65 2.47 -3.93 -2.07
N TYR A 66 2.15 -3.30 -3.21
CA TYR A 66 1.85 -3.94 -4.47
C TYR A 66 2.78 -3.44 -5.56
N LEU A 67 3.16 -4.33 -6.48
CA LEU A 67 3.72 -3.96 -7.77
C LEU A 67 2.59 -3.95 -8.80
N VAL A 68 2.41 -2.81 -9.46
CA VAL A 68 1.35 -2.59 -10.45
C VAL A 68 1.98 -2.35 -11.81
N ASP A 69 1.74 -3.27 -12.73
CA ASP A 69 2.12 -3.12 -14.13
C ASP A 69 1.03 -2.34 -14.87
N PHE A 70 1.40 -1.26 -15.54
CA PHE A 70 0.50 -0.38 -16.28
C PHE A 70 1.03 -0.13 -17.70
N ARG A 71 0.33 0.71 -18.49
CA ARG A 71 0.72 0.93 -19.89
C ARG A 71 2.18 1.37 -20.07
N SER A 72 2.67 2.25 -19.20
CA SER A 72 3.96 2.93 -19.37
C SER A 72 5.07 2.43 -18.44
N GLY A 73 4.86 1.32 -17.72
CA GLY A 73 5.89 0.75 -16.84
C GLY A 73 5.29 -0.01 -15.65
N GLN A 74 6.04 -0.03 -14.56
CA GLN A 74 5.65 -0.62 -13.28
C GLN A 74 5.76 0.44 -12.18
N ALA A 75 4.80 0.46 -11.26
CA ALA A 75 4.82 1.34 -10.09
C ALA A 75 4.61 0.53 -8.81
N SER A 76 5.26 0.96 -7.73
CA SER A 76 4.95 0.49 -6.38
C SER A 76 3.78 1.29 -5.83
N VAL A 77 2.73 0.60 -5.39
CA VAL A 77 1.56 1.17 -4.71
C VAL A 77 1.55 0.66 -3.28
N LYS A 78 1.49 1.56 -2.31
CA LYS A 78 1.46 1.20 -0.89
C LYS A 78 0.17 1.67 -0.25
N ILE A 79 -0.55 0.77 0.41
CA ILE A 79 -1.69 1.12 1.28
C ILE A 79 -1.15 1.23 2.71
N ILE A 80 -1.30 2.40 3.33
CA ILE A 80 -0.72 2.72 4.62
C ILE A 80 -1.84 3.07 5.60
N CYS A 81 -1.95 2.28 6.67
CA CYS A 81 -2.89 2.50 7.76
C CYS A 81 -2.12 2.92 9.01
N ALA A 82 -2.07 4.22 9.29
CA ALA A 82 -1.30 4.75 10.41
C ALA A 82 -1.90 6.06 10.96
N LYS A 83 -1.48 6.46 12.16
CA LYS A 83 -1.76 7.82 12.66
C LYS A 83 -0.88 8.86 11.96
N ASP A 84 0.40 8.52 11.77
CA ASP A 84 1.39 9.28 11.01
C ASP A 84 1.92 8.40 9.85
N PRO A 85 1.48 8.64 8.61
CA PRO A 85 1.86 7.79 7.48
C PRO A 85 3.33 7.94 7.09
N ARG A 86 3.97 9.09 7.36
CA ARG A 86 5.40 9.28 7.06
C ARG A 86 6.25 8.46 8.00
N LYS A 87 5.92 8.47 9.29
CA LYS A 87 6.62 7.65 10.27
C LYS A 87 6.49 6.16 9.94
N ALA A 88 5.27 5.69 9.67
CA ALA A 88 5.03 4.28 9.31
C ALA A 88 5.79 3.87 8.03
N PHE A 89 5.86 4.75 7.03
CA PHE A 89 6.63 4.53 5.81
C PHE A 89 8.14 4.43 6.09
N ILE A 90 8.70 5.32 6.91
CA ILE A 90 10.13 5.26 7.31
C ILE A 90 10.44 3.98 8.08
N ASP A 91 9.59 3.60 9.03
CA ASP A 91 9.77 2.39 9.84
C ASP A 91 9.74 1.14 8.96
N TYR A 92 8.85 1.07 7.97
CA TYR A 92 8.82 0.02 6.95
C TYR A 92 10.15 -0.10 6.19
N TYR A 93 10.66 1.01 5.63
CA TYR A 93 11.90 0.98 4.85
C TYR A 93 13.14 0.62 5.69
N LYS A 94 13.15 0.95 6.98
CA LYS A 94 14.20 0.50 7.89
C LYS A 94 14.15 -1.02 8.06
N ALA A 95 12.96 -1.56 8.35
CA ALA A 95 12.76 -2.99 8.51
C ALA A 95 13.05 -3.78 7.22
N GLU A 96 12.72 -3.23 6.04
CA GLU A 96 13.03 -3.84 4.75
C GLU A 96 14.54 -3.93 4.49
N LYS A 97 15.30 -2.87 4.79
CA LYS A 97 16.76 -2.86 4.66
C LYS A 97 17.42 -3.91 5.55
N GLU A 98 17.01 -3.97 6.82
CA GLU A 98 17.53 -4.95 7.77
C GLU A 98 17.21 -6.41 7.38
N ARG A 99 16.17 -6.65 6.57
CA ARG A 99 15.86 -7.98 6.02
C ARG A 99 16.68 -8.33 4.77
N THR A 100 17.16 -7.34 4.03
CA THR A 100 17.90 -7.56 2.77
C THR A 100 19.40 -7.70 3.04
N ASP A 101 19.89 -7.14 4.14
CA ASP A 101 21.30 -7.23 4.58
C ASP A 101 21.60 -8.48 5.44
N ASN A 102 20.62 -9.37 5.63
CA ASN A 102 20.73 -10.67 6.32
C ASN A 102 20.57 -11.84 5.35
#